data_AF-A0A813HYB6-F1
#
_entry.id   AF-A0A813HYB6-F1
#
_cell.length_a   1.000
_cell.length_b   1.000
_cell.length_c   1.000
_cell.angle_alpha   90.00
_cell.angle_beta   90.00
_cell.angle_gamma   90.00
#
_symmetry.space_group_name_H-M   'P 1'
#
loop_
_entity.id
_entity.type
_entity.pdbx_description
1 polymer ?
#
loop_
_entity_poly.entity_id
_entity_poly.type
_entity_poly.pdbx_seq_one_letter_code
_entity_poly.pdbx_strand_id
1 'polypeptide(L)'
;MELMTSKYTVDLVDRHVAAMRKLCKTCCNGFLLLHLEPLVELLRLAVTRFSQGQFELAPALCEFTRVSSQPFVSCKTSDMITYGHHLPSFIKVLVSVLGYTLPLEEGHEAKDDTEARGASEHKRTMCERIRIEIAHTLACWARFGLDEDSIELRPNQPLIQAVADSGTPNLRILRQSQVMDALSSSFRAEDSPEAIVITLGAIRDMSLYRPLARQITNCGLISNLVHVIRVNLLGSDVLLVAAEVLWNVLELDWEGATEALGQEEVIESFRDFMDAVLTRGYRFKDKIFRNDMMVLLMYISKRVENRPLFASTG
;
A
#
# COMPACT_ATOMS: atom_id res chain seq x y z
N MET A 1 18.49 20.72 -8.49
CA MET A 1 17.28 21.52 -8.20
C MET A 1 17.08 22.66 -9.19
N GLU A 2 18.10 23.47 -9.51
CA GLU A 2 17.99 24.63 -10.42
C GLU A 2 17.32 24.35 -11.78
N LEU A 3 17.57 23.19 -12.38
CA LEU A 3 16.94 22.81 -13.66
C LEU A 3 15.41 22.81 -13.60
N MET A 4 14.83 22.46 -12.45
CA MET A 4 13.38 22.44 -12.30
C MET A 4 12.84 23.76 -11.73
N THR A 5 13.63 24.56 -11.02
CA THR A 5 13.12 25.77 -10.33
C THR A 5 13.44 27.09 -11.04
N SER A 6 14.38 27.12 -11.97
CA SER A 6 14.77 28.34 -12.69
C SER A 6 13.69 28.81 -13.66
N LYS A 7 13.44 30.12 -13.70
CA LYS A 7 12.49 30.77 -14.63
C LYS A 7 12.72 30.43 -16.11
N TYR A 8 13.94 30.04 -16.47
CA TYR A 8 14.29 29.71 -17.86
C TYR A 8 14.07 28.24 -18.22
N THR A 9 13.89 27.37 -17.23
CA THR A 9 13.83 25.92 -17.43
C THR A 9 12.62 25.28 -16.76
N VAL A 10 11.78 26.05 -16.08
CA VAL A 10 10.61 25.59 -15.32
C VAL A 10 9.57 24.88 -16.20
N ASP A 11 9.44 25.26 -17.47
CA ASP A 11 8.48 24.70 -18.43
C ASP A 11 9.05 23.55 -19.28
N LEU A 12 10.33 23.21 -19.11
CA LEU A 12 11.01 22.19 -19.92
C LEU A 12 10.81 20.78 -19.35
N VAL A 13 9.56 20.30 -19.34
CA VAL A 13 9.16 19.01 -18.73
C VAL A 13 10.00 17.84 -19.26
N ASP A 14 10.22 17.76 -20.58
CA ASP A 14 11.07 16.71 -21.19
C ASP A 14 12.49 16.68 -20.61
N ARG A 15 13.06 17.85 -20.32
CA ARG A 15 14.39 17.93 -19.71
C ARG A 15 14.36 17.50 -18.25
N HIS A 16 13.28 17.78 -17.52
CA HIS A 16 13.12 17.30 -16.15
C HIS A 16 13.01 15.78 -16.10
N VAL A 17 12.17 15.20 -16.97
CA VAL A 17 12.02 13.76 -17.14
C VAL A 17 13.37 13.12 -17.46
N ALA A 18 14.08 13.63 -18.47
CA ALA A 18 15.39 13.11 -18.85
C ALA A 18 16.42 13.18 -17.72
N ALA A 19 16.45 14.29 -16.97
CA ALA A 19 17.37 14.46 -15.84
C ALA A 19 17.07 13.52 -14.68
N MET A 20 15.79 13.37 -14.29
CA MET A 20 15.37 12.44 -13.23
C MET A 20 15.68 10.99 -13.61
N ARG A 21 15.40 10.59 -14.85
CA ARG A 21 15.71 9.24 -15.34
C ARG A 21 17.21 8.99 -15.39
N LYS A 22 18.01 9.99 -15.77
CA LYS A 22 19.49 9.90 -15.71
C LYS A 22 19.97 9.67 -14.28
N LEU A 23 19.43 10.41 -13.31
CA LEU A 23 19.72 10.20 -11.89
C LEU A 23 19.39 8.76 -11.46
N CYS A 24 18.20 8.26 -11.81
CA CYS A 24 17.78 6.90 -11.47
C CYS A 24 18.71 5.84 -12.06
N LYS A 25 19.18 6.03 -13.31
CA LYS A 25 20.16 5.15 -13.94
C LYS A 25 21.51 5.15 -13.23
N THR A 26 21.97 6.31 -12.77
CA THR A 26 23.23 6.42 -12.00
C THR A 26 23.10 5.80 -10.61
N CYS A 27 21.92 5.87 -10.00
CA CYS A 27 21.63 5.32 -8.67
C CYS A 27 20.92 3.96 -8.73
N CYS A 28 21.16 3.13 -9.76
CA CYS A 28 20.39 1.89 -9.98
C CYS A 28 20.41 0.89 -8.81
N ASN A 29 21.42 0.96 -7.94
CA ASN A 29 21.58 0.12 -6.75
C ASN A 29 21.07 0.77 -5.46
N GLY A 30 20.27 1.82 -5.56
CA GLY A 30 19.73 2.58 -4.44
C GLY A 30 20.29 3.99 -4.33
N PHE A 31 19.53 4.86 -3.68
CA PHE A 31 19.92 6.25 -3.45
C PHE A 31 20.90 6.39 -2.28
N LEU A 32 21.82 7.35 -2.38
CA LEU A 32 22.74 7.69 -1.29
C LEU A 32 21.99 8.39 -0.15
N LEU A 33 22.21 7.96 1.09
CA LEU A 33 21.60 8.59 2.28
C LEU A 33 21.97 10.07 2.41
N LEU A 34 23.22 10.44 2.09
CA LEU A 34 23.69 11.83 2.09
C LEU A 34 22.85 12.76 1.22
N HIS A 35 22.19 12.24 0.18
CA HIS A 35 21.38 13.03 -0.75
C HIS A 35 19.89 12.96 -0.46
N LEU A 36 19.49 12.38 0.67
CA LEU A 36 18.09 12.11 0.96
C LEU A 36 17.24 13.39 1.01
N GLU A 37 17.70 14.46 1.67
CA GLU A 37 16.98 15.74 1.71
C GLU A 37 16.78 16.34 0.30
N PRO A 38 17.81 16.53 -0.55
CA PRO A 38 17.62 16.94 -1.94
C PRO A 38 16.69 16.03 -2.75
N LEU A 39 16.70 14.72 -2.50
CA LEU A 39 15.82 13.76 -3.16
C LEU A 39 14.36 13.95 -2.75
N VAL A 40 14.09 14.26 -1.47
CA VAL A 40 12.74 14.61 -0.99
C VAL A 40 12.22 15.85 -1.71
N GLU A 41 13.05 16.88 -1.87
CA GLU A 41 12.65 18.10 -2.58
C GLU A 41 12.38 17.85 -4.06
N LEU A 42 13.25 17.09 -4.73
CA LEU A 42 13.09 16.70 -6.13
C LEU A 42 11.77 15.94 -6.34
N LEU A 43 11.52 14.93 -5.50
CA LEU A 43 10.30 14.13 -5.56
C LEU A 43 9.06 14.99 -5.31
N ARG A 44 9.10 15.88 -4.31
CA ARG A 44 7.98 16.79 -4.01
C ARG A 44 7.64 17.70 -5.19
N LEU A 45 8.66 18.21 -5.89
CA LEU A 45 8.45 19.04 -7.06
C LEU A 45 7.86 18.24 -8.23
N ALA A 46 8.35 17.01 -8.45
CA ALA A 46 7.81 16.12 -9.47
C ALA A 46 6.35 15.74 -9.20
N VAL A 47 6.01 15.40 -7.94
CA VAL A 47 4.63 15.07 -7.55
C VAL A 47 3.70 16.28 -7.67
N THR A 48 4.14 17.47 -7.26
CA THR A 48 3.36 18.72 -7.41
C THR A 48 3.06 19.02 -8.88
N ARG A 49 4.01 18.77 -9.78
CA ARG A 49 3.80 18.99 -11.22
C ARG A 49 2.90 17.94 -11.85
N PHE A 50 3.07 16.69 -11.44
CA PHE A 50 2.19 15.60 -11.85
C PHE A 50 0.74 15.90 -11.47
N SER A 51 0.49 16.40 -10.25
CA SER A 51 -0.86 16.78 -9.81
C SER A 51 -1.43 17.99 -10.55
N GLN A 52 -0.58 18.84 -11.13
CA GLN A 52 -0.97 19.96 -12.00
C GLN A 52 -1.23 19.55 -13.46
N GLY A 53 -1.17 18.26 -13.77
CA GLY A 53 -1.51 17.73 -15.09
C GLY A 53 -0.32 17.42 -16.00
N GLN A 54 0.92 17.56 -15.52
CA GLN A 54 2.12 17.18 -16.27
C GLN A 54 2.36 15.66 -16.20
N PHE A 55 1.49 14.88 -16.84
CA PHE A 55 1.51 13.41 -16.79
C PHE A 55 2.75 12.79 -17.48
N GLU A 56 3.48 13.56 -18.28
CA GLU A 56 4.76 13.18 -18.89
C GLU A 56 5.84 12.87 -17.84
N LEU A 57 5.65 13.30 -16.58
CA LEU A 57 6.51 12.94 -15.46
C LEU A 57 6.31 11.49 -14.97
N ALA A 58 5.24 10.80 -15.38
CA ALA A 58 4.94 9.45 -14.90
C ALA A 58 6.09 8.45 -15.09
N PRO A 59 6.78 8.35 -16.25
CA PRO A 59 7.90 7.42 -16.43
C PRO A 59 9.06 7.72 -15.47
N ALA A 60 9.34 9.01 -15.21
CA ALA A 60 10.38 9.41 -14.27
C ALA A 60 10.01 9.06 -12.83
N LEU A 61 8.75 9.26 -12.44
CA LEU A 61 8.23 8.87 -11.13
C LEU A 61 8.30 7.34 -10.94
N CYS A 62 7.89 6.56 -11.93
CA CYS A 62 8.01 5.09 -11.88
C CYS A 62 9.46 4.63 -11.71
N GLU A 63 10.40 5.17 -12.48
CA GLU A 63 11.83 4.82 -12.34
C GLU A 63 12.38 5.24 -10.96
N PHE A 64 12.00 6.42 -10.47
CA PHE A 64 12.40 6.91 -9.16
C PHE A 64 11.87 6.01 -8.03
N THR A 65 10.58 5.64 -8.10
CA THR A 65 9.94 4.72 -7.17
C THR A 65 10.63 3.35 -7.17
N ARG A 66 11.01 2.84 -8.35
CA ARG A 66 11.71 1.56 -8.47
C ARG A 66 13.10 1.59 -7.84
N VAL A 67 13.88 2.65 -8.07
CA VAL A 67 15.18 2.80 -7.39
C VAL A 67 15.00 2.90 -5.88
N SER A 68 13.91 3.53 -5.43
CA SER A 68 13.55 3.63 -4.01
C SER A 68 13.18 2.28 -3.37
N SER A 69 12.95 1.22 -4.16
CA SER A 69 12.73 -0.14 -3.63
C SER A 69 14.02 -0.83 -3.21
N GLN A 70 15.19 -0.29 -3.59
CA GLN A 70 16.50 -0.81 -3.21
C GLN A 70 16.94 -0.26 -1.84
N PRO A 71 17.81 -0.97 -1.11
CA PRO A 71 18.41 -0.45 0.11
C PRO A 71 19.15 0.87 -0.16
N PHE A 72 18.99 1.85 0.73
CA PHE A 72 19.70 3.11 0.63
C PHE A 72 21.19 2.90 0.93
N VAL A 73 22.04 3.59 0.18
CA VAL A 73 23.48 3.40 0.23
C VAL A 73 24.10 4.36 1.24
N SER A 74 24.76 3.79 2.25
CA SER A 74 25.59 4.51 3.21
C SER A 74 27.04 4.58 2.71
N CYS A 75 27.67 5.75 2.80
CA CYS A 75 29.12 5.89 2.56
C CYS A 75 29.91 5.77 3.87
N LYS A 76 29.27 6.05 5.02
CA LYS A 76 29.83 5.96 6.36
C LYS A 76 28.83 5.30 7.31
N THR A 77 29.32 4.66 8.37
CA THR A 77 28.48 4.04 9.40
C THR A 77 27.54 5.04 10.09
N SER A 78 27.95 6.30 10.21
CA SER A 78 27.14 7.36 10.83
C SER A 78 26.04 7.93 9.92
N ASP A 79 25.99 7.56 8.63
CA ASP A 79 25.07 8.17 7.68
C ASP A 79 23.61 7.89 8.02
N MET A 80 23.28 6.68 8.49
CA MET A 80 21.90 6.35 8.91
C MET A 80 21.44 7.21 10.09
N ILE A 81 22.33 7.48 11.04
CA ILE A 81 22.05 8.36 12.19
C ILE A 81 21.91 9.81 11.71
N THR A 82 22.75 10.23 10.76
CA THR A 82 22.81 11.63 10.30
C THR A 82 21.65 11.98 9.39
N TYR A 83 21.33 11.14 8.41
CA TYR A 83 20.37 11.44 7.35
C TYR A 83 19.09 10.63 7.42
N GLY A 84 19.07 9.49 8.14
CA GLY A 84 17.92 8.57 8.16
C GLY A 84 16.61 9.19 8.66
N HIS A 85 16.69 10.29 9.44
CA HIS A 85 15.53 11.04 9.90
C HIS A 85 14.69 11.66 8.76
N HIS A 86 15.22 11.78 7.53
CA HIS A 86 14.46 12.21 6.36
C HIS A 86 13.67 11.08 5.68
N LEU A 87 13.93 9.80 5.99
CA LEU A 87 13.28 8.67 5.33
C LEU A 87 11.75 8.69 5.49
N PRO A 88 11.17 9.04 6.66
CA PRO A 88 9.72 9.19 6.79
C PRO A 88 9.13 10.26 5.86
N SER A 89 9.81 11.41 5.74
CA SER A 89 9.38 12.46 4.81
C SER A 89 9.51 12.00 3.36
N PHE A 90 10.53 11.22 3.03
CA PHE A 90 10.73 10.67 1.70
C PHE A 90 9.57 9.75 1.31
N ILE A 91 9.24 8.78 2.14
CA ILE A 91 8.11 7.88 1.89
C ILE A 91 6.79 8.64 1.85
N LYS A 92 6.56 9.58 2.77
CA LYS A 92 5.34 10.40 2.77
C LYS A 92 5.14 11.14 1.44
N VAL A 93 6.19 11.74 0.89
CA VAL A 93 6.11 12.41 -0.42
C VAL A 93 5.92 11.38 -1.54
N LEU A 94 6.64 10.26 -1.51
CA LEU A 94 6.50 9.19 -2.50
C LEU A 94 5.07 8.69 -2.62
N VAL A 95 4.41 8.40 -1.50
CA VAL A 95 3.05 7.84 -1.50
C VAL A 95 1.97 8.89 -1.76
N SER A 96 2.27 10.19 -1.58
CA SER A 96 1.31 11.27 -1.83
C SER A 96 0.85 11.35 -3.29
N VAL A 97 1.65 10.83 -4.23
CA VAL A 97 1.24 10.77 -5.64
C VAL A 97 0.04 9.87 -5.87
N LEU A 98 -0.21 8.89 -4.99
CA LEU A 98 -1.37 7.99 -5.09
C LEU A 98 -2.69 8.75 -5.14
N GLY A 99 -2.81 9.85 -4.38
CA GLY A 99 -3.99 10.72 -4.38
C GLY A 99 -4.30 11.39 -5.73
N TYR A 100 -3.33 11.44 -6.65
CA TYR A 100 -3.49 12.01 -7.99
C TYR A 100 -3.55 10.95 -9.10
N THR A 101 -3.51 9.66 -8.73
CA THR A 101 -3.59 8.54 -9.69
C THR A 101 -4.98 7.92 -9.76
N LEU A 102 -5.91 8.34 -8.91
CA LEU A 102 -7.27 7.82 -8.90
C LEU A 102 -7.96 8.05 -10.26
N PRO A 103 -8.79 7.11 -10.73
CA PRO A 103 -9.65 7.34 -11.89
C PRO A 103 -10.54 8.56 -11.63
N LEU A 104 -10.66 9.47 -12.60
CA LEU A 104 -11.67 10.52 -12.54
C LEU A 104 -13.03 9.85 -12.72
N GLU A 105 -13.99 10.16 -11.85
CA GLU A 105 -15.40 9.77 -12.07
C GLU A 105 -15.82 10.26 -13.45
N GLU A 106 -16.27 9.34 -14.30
CA GLU A 106 -16.74 9.67 -15.65
C GLU A 106 -17.98 10.55 -15.54
N GLY A 107 -17.79 11.86 -15.48
CA GLY A 107 -18.84 12.81 -15.78
C GLY A 107 -19.37 12.52 -17.18
N HIS A 108 -20.70 12.42 -17.29
CA HIS A 108 -21.49 12.18 -18.50
C HIS A 108 -21.22 13.20 -19.63
N GLU A 109 -20.01 13.33 -20.17
CA GLU A 109 -19.74 14.27 -21.28
C GLU A 109 -18.36 14.00 -21.93
N ALA A 110 -18.27 12.95 -22.74
CA ALA A 110 -17.25 12.85 -23.78
C ALA A 110 -17.77 11.95 -24.92
N LYS A 111 -18.80 12.45 -25.62
CA LYS A 111 -19.17 11.92 -26.93
C LYS A 111 -18.22 12.53 -27.97
N ASP A 112 -17.62 11.64 -28.77
CA ASP A 112 -17.09 11.85 -30.14
C ASP A 112 -15.60 12.09 -30.47
N ASP A 113 -14.66 12.24 -29.53
CA ASP A 113 -13.23 12.36 -29.92
C ASP A 113 -12.38 11.11 -29.60
N THR A 114 -11.97 10.41 -30.66
CA THR A 114 -11.06 9.24 -30.60
C THR A 114 -9.70 9.59 -29.98
N GLU A 115 -9.17 10.78 -30.24
CA GLU A 115 -7.89 11.25 -29.66
C GLU A 115 -8.01 11.53 -28.17
N ALA A 116 -9.13 12.12 -27.73
CA ALA A 116 -9.40 12.37 -26.31
C ALA A 116 -9.52 11.05 -25.52
N ARG A 117 -10.12 10.01 -26.12
CA ARG A 117 -10.16 8.66 -25.54
C ARG A 117 -8.77 8.07 -25.40
N GLY A 118 -7.93 8.14 -26.43
CA GLY A 118 -6.56 7.63 -26.40
C GLY A 118 -5.69 8.32 -25.34
N ALA A 119 -5.80 9.64 -25.18
CA ALA A 119 -5.08 10.38 -24.15
C ALA A 119 -5.55 10.01 -22.73
N SER A 120 -6.87 9.83 -22.54
CA SER A 120 -7.45 9.41 -21.26
C SER A 120 -7.01 7.98 -20.87
N GLU A 121 -7.03 7.06 -21.83
CA GLU A 121 -6.57 5.68 -21.63
C GLU A 121 -5.07 5.63 -21.30
N HIS A 122 -4.24 6.37 -22.03
CA HIS A 122 -2.81 6.46 -21.75
C HIS A 122 -2.54 6.99 -20.33
N LYS A 123 -3.25 8.04 -19.91
CA LYS A 123 -3.18 8.58 -18.55
C LYS A 123 -3.57 7.53 -17.51
N ARG A 124 -4.65 6.79 -17.73
CA ARG A 124 -5.10 5.72 -16.83
C ARG A 124 -4.03 4.65 -16.66
N THR A 125 -3.44 4.18 -17.76
CA THR A 125 -2.34 3.19 -17.73
C THR A 125 -1.12 3.70 -16.96
N MET A 126 -0.73 4.96 -17.16
CA MET A 126 0.40 5.56 -16.44
C MET A 126 0.12 5.68 -14.94
N CYS A 127 -1.07 6.15 -14.56
CA CYS A 127 -1.50 6.25 -13.17
C CYS A 127 -1.52 4.89 -12.48
N GLU A 128 -2.05 3.87 -13.15
CA GLU A 128 -2.05 2.50 -12.66
C GLU A 128 -0.63 1.96 -12.48
N ARG A 129 0.28 2.23 -13.42
CA ARG A 129 1.67 1.82 -13.29
C ARG A 129 2.35 2.46 -12.08
N ILE A 130 2.08 3.74 -11.81
CA ILE A 130 2.59 4.42 -10.61
C ILE A 130 2.10 3.72 -9.34
N ARG A 131 0.79 3.38 -9.26
CA ARG A 131 0.23 2.65 -8.10
C ARG A 131 0.94 1.32 -7.86
N ILE A 132 1.13 0.53 -8.93
CA ILE A 132 1.81 -0.76 -8.87
C ILE A 132 3.25 -0.61 -8.36
N GLU A 133 4.03 0.33 -8.91
CA GLU A 133 5.42 0.53 -8.50
C GLU A 133 5.51 1.01 -7.04
N ILE A 134 4.59 1.87 -6.58
CA ILE A 134 4.56 2.31 -5.18
C ILE A 134 4.23 1.15 -4.26
N ALA A 135 3.19 0.39 -4.56
CA ALA A 135 2.82 -0.79 -3.79
C ALA A 135 3.98 -1.79 -3.71
N HIS A 136 4.68 -2.03 -4.82
CA HIS A 136 5.85 -2.88 -4.86
C HIS A 136 6.98 -2.33 -3.96
N THR A 137 7.29 -1.04 -4.05
CA THR A 137 8.30 -0.41 -3.19
C THR A 137 7.95 -0.55 -1.71
N LEU A 138 6.68 -0.33 -1.33
CA LEU A 138 6.24 -0.51 0.04
C LEU A 138 6.35 -1.96 0.51
N ALA A 139 6.05 -2.94 -0.35
CA ALA A 139 6.26 -4.36 -0.04
C ALA A 139 7.74 -4.69 0.19
N CYS A 140 8.64 -4.16 -0.66
CA CYS A 140 10.09 -4.33 -0.47
C CYS A 140 10.54 -3.76 0.88
N TRP A 141 10.08 -2.55 1.23
CA TRP A 141 10.41 -1.91 2.49
C TRP A 141 9.90 -2.68 3.71
N ALA A 142 8.65 -3.15 3.65
CA ALA A 142 8.03 -3.90 4.74
C ALA A 142 8.71 -5.26 4.97
N ARG A 143 9.17 -5.92 3.91
CA ARG A 143 9.87 -7.22 3.99
C ARG A 143 11.32 -7.13 4.44
N PHE A 144 11.98 -6.01 4.18
CA PHE A 144 13.40 -5.87 4.44
C PHE A 144 13.67 -5.90 5.95
N GLY A 145 14.57 -6.80 6.37
CA GLY A 145 14.94 -7.01 7.76
C GLY A 145 13.93 -7.83 8.57
N LEU A 146 13.06 -8.62 7.92
CA LEU A 146 12.26 -9.66 8.58
C LEU A 146 13.09 -10.93 8.83
N ASP A 147 14.26 -10.76 9.46
CA ASP A 147 15.20 -11.82 9.80
C ASP A 147 15.74 -11.60 11.22
N GLU A 148 16.32 -12.66 11.81
CA GLU A 148 16.85 -12.62 13.19
C GLU A 148 18.03 -11.66 13.34
N ASP A 149 18.76 -11.36 12.26
CA ASP A 149 19.91 -10.46 12.29
C ASP A 149 19.50 -8.98 12.40
N SER A 150 18.29 -8.65 11.97
CA SER A 150 17.78 -7.28 11.88
C SER A 150 16.96 -6.83 13.10
N ILE A 151 16.62 -7.75 14.02
CA ILE A 151 15.76 -7.50 15.16
C ILE A 151 16.41 -8.02 16.44
N GLU A 152 16.51 -7.16 17.46
CA GLU A 152 16.97 -7.57 18.79
C GLU A 152 15.95 -8.50 19.46
N LEU A 153 16.26 -9.80 19.51
CA LEU A 153 15.44 -10.81 20.14
C LEU A 153 15.72 -10.91 21.65
N ARG A 154 14.66 -10.90 22.46
CA ARG A 154 14.76 -11.27 23.88
C ARG A 154 14.90 -12.79 24.02
N PRO A 155 15.51 -13.30 25.11
CA PRO A 155 15.57 -14.73 25.37
C PRO A 155 14.18 -15.38 25.29
N ASN A 156 14.03 -16.45 24.52
CA ASN A 156 12.78 -17.20 24.27
C ASN A 156 11.65 -16.41 23.59
N GLN A 157 11.91 -15.26 22.96
CA GLN A 157 10.90 -14.54 22.18
C GLN A 157 10.93 -15.03 20.71
N PRO A 158 9.80 -15.50 20.15
CA PRO A 158 9.70 -15.81 18.72
C PRO A 158 9.89 -14.56 17.85
N LEU A 159 10.54 -14.70 16.69
CA LEU A 159 10.79 -13.60 15.74
C LEU A 159 9.51 -12.83 15.39
N ILE A 160 8.41 -13.53 15.11
CA ILE A 160 7.13 -12.90 14.75
C ILE A 160 6.59 -12.00 15.86
N GLN A 161 6.79 -12.38 17.12
CA GLN A 161 6.39 -11.57 18.27
C GLN A 161 7.31 -10.35 18.42
N ALA A 162 8.61 -10.50 18.16
CA ALA A 162 9.55 -9.39 18.16
C ALA A 162 9.25 -8.37 17.05
N VAL A 163 8.91 -8.84 15.84
CA VAL A 163 8.43 -8.00 14.73
C VAL A 163 7.16 -7.25 15.14
N ALA A 164 6.19 -7.94 15.73
CA ALA A 164 4.92 -7.36 16.15
C ALA A 164 5.09 -6.22 17.15
N ASP A 165 5.97 -6.39 18.13
CA ASP A 165 6.14 -5.44 19.23
C ASP A 165 7.13 -4.31 18.89
N SER A 166 8.28 -4.63 18.30
CA SER A 166 9.38 -3.68 18.09
C SER A 166 9.44 -3.12 16.66
N GLY A 167 9.02 -3.92 15.67
CA GLY A 167 9.12 -3.63 14.25
C GLY A 167 10.56 -3.57 13.72
N THR A 168 10.72 -3.76 12.42
CA THR A 168 11.99 -3.48 11.73
C THR A 168 12.21 -1.96 11.63
N PRO A 169 13.45 -1.50 11.38
CA PRO A 169 13.70 -0.08 11.10
C PRO A 169 12.78 0.49 10.01
N ASN A 170 12.53 -0.28 8.94
CA ASN A 170 11.67 0.14 7.85
C ASN A 170 10.20 0.21 8.26
N LEU A 171 9.67 -0.77 9.00
CA LEU A 171 8.28 -0.73 9.50
C LEU A 171 8.05 0.50 10.41
N ARG A 172 9.06 0.88 11.20
CA ARG A 172 9.02 2.13 12.00
C ARG A 172 9.00 3.38 11.13
N ILE A 173 9.79 3.42 10.05
CA ILE A 173 9.77 4.53 9.09
C ILE A 173 8.40 4.61 8.40
N LEU A 174 7.86 3.49 7.92
CA LEU A 174 6.55 3.41 7.28
C LEU A 174 5.45 3.94 8.19
N ARG A 175 5.45 3.53 9.47
CA ARG A 175 4.54 4.06 10.50
C ARG A 175 4.61 5.58 10.63
N GLN A 176 5.81 6.15 10.68
CA GLN A 176 6.02 7.60 10.79
C GLN A 176 5.62 8.37 9.53
N SER A 177 5.52 7.68 8.39
CA SER A 177 5.23 8.28 7.08
C SER A 177 3.75 8.48 6.79
N GLN A 178 2.84 7.94 7.64
CA GLN A 178 1.39 7.93 7.40
C GLN A 178 1.00 7.20 6.09
N VAL A 179 1.75 6.15 5.74
CA VAL A 179 1.55 5.41 4.49
C VAL A 179 0.17 4.76 4.39
N MET A 180 -0.39 4.32 5.53
CA MET A 180 -1.69 3.63 5.57
C MET A 180 -2.85 4.52 5.14
N ASP A 181 -2.80 5.82 5.44
CA ASP A 181 -3.85 6.77 5.05
C ASP A 181 -3.85 6.99 3.52
N ALA A 182 -2.65 7.12 2.93
CA ALA A 182 -2.49 7.24 1.48
C ALA A 182 -2.90 5.97 0.75
N LEU A 183 -2.53 4.80 1.27
CA LEU A 183 -2.95 3.52 0.70
C LEU A 183 -4.46 3.33 0.79
N SER A 184 -5.05 3.52 1.97
CA SER A 184 -6.50 3.35 2.17
C SER A 184 -7.32 4.24 1.25
N SER A 185 -6.94 5.51 1.13
CA SER A 185 -7.63 6.45 0.24
C SER A 185 -7.46 6.13 -1.25
N SER A 186 -6.42 5.38 -1.65
CA SER A 186 -6.14 5.04 -3.05
C SER A 186 -6.56 3.64 -3.48
N PHE A 187 -6.66 2.69 -2.54
CA PHE A 187 -6.93 1.28 -2.82
C PHE A 187 -8.41 1.07 -3.19
N ARG A 188 -8.66 0.39 -4.31
CA ARG A 188 -9.99 0.14 -4.85
C ARG A 188 -10.16 -1.33 -5.23
N ALA A 189 -11.39 -1.85 -5.15
CA ALA A 189 -11.65 -3.22 -5.58
C ALA A 189 -11.72 -3.37 -7.11
N GLU A 190 -11.89 -2.25 -7.81
CA GLU A 190 -11.92 -2.12 -9.26
C GLU A 190 -10.52 -1.92 -9.87
N ASP A 191 -9.47 -1.84 -9.05
CA ASP A 191 -8.10 -1.85 -9.53
C ASP A 191 -7.79 -3.16 -10.28
N SER A 192 -6.76 -3.16 -11.13
CA SER A 192 -6.37 -4.41 -11.81
C SER A 192 -5.95 -5.49 -10.82
N PRO A 193 -6.09 -6.78 -11.20
CA PRO A 193 -5.65 -7.88 -10.35
C PRO A 193 -4.18 -7.78 -9.91
N GLU A 194 -3.29 -7.28 -10.78
CA GLU A 194 -1.88 -7.06 -10.44
C GLU A 194 -1.73 -5.99 -9.34
N ALA A 195 -2.39 -4.84 -9.50
CA ALA A 195 -2.36 -3.77 -8.51
C ALA A 195 -2.93 -4.23 -7.16
N ILE A 196 -4.03 -4.98 -7.17
CA ILE A 196 -4.65 -5.54 -5.96
C ILE A 196 -3.68 -6.49 -5.24
N VAL A 197 -3.11 -7.47 -5.95
CA VAL A 197 -2.20 -8.46 -5.37
C VAL A 197 -0.98 -7.80 -4.73
N ILE A 198 -0.34 -6.86 -5.43
CA ILE A 198 0.89 -6.22 -4.94
C ILE A 198 0.56 -5.30 -3.75
N THR A 199 -0.53 -4.53 -3.82
CA THR A 199 -0.96 -3.64 -2.74
C THR A 199 -1.34 -4.41 -1.50
N LEU A 200 -2.12 -5.49 -1.63
CA LEU A 200 -2.45 -6.37 -0.52
C LEU A 200 -1.22 -7.05 0.07
N GLY A 201 -0.27 -7.47 -0.77
CA GLY A 201 1.01 -8.00 -0.29
C GLY A 201 1.76 -7.00 0.59
N ALA A 202 1.82 -5.73 0.18
CA ALA A 202 2.43 -4.67 0.97
C ALA A 202 1.68 -4.45 2.30
N ILE A 203 0.35 -4.36 2.26
CA ILE A 203 -0.51 -4.20 3.45
C ILE A 203 -0.31 -5.36 4.42
N ARG A 204 -0.27 -6.61 3.91
CA ARG A 204 -0.02 -7.81 4.71
C ARG A 204 1.33 -7.72 5.42
N ASP A 205 2.40 -7.43 4.70
CA ASP A 205 3.74 -7.38 5.30
C ASP A 205 3.84 -6.26 6.34
N MET A 206 3.16 -5.14 6.13
CA MET A 206 3.06 -4.05 7.10
C MET A 206 2.19 -4.39 8.32
N SER A 207 1.14 -5.21 8.13
CA SER A 207 0.22 -5.62 9.20
C SER A 207 0.88 -6.52 10.26
N LEU A 208 2.08 -7.05 10.00
CA LEU A 208 2.86 -7.79 10.99
C LEU A 208 3.34 -6.91 12.15
N TYR A 209 3.39 -5.59 11.99
CA TYR A 209 3.83 -4.64 13.03
C TYR A 209 2.64 -3.97 13.71
N ARG A 210 2.50 -4.14 15.02
CA ARG A 210 1.29 -3.73 15.78
C ARG A 210 0.86 -2.27 15.56
N PRO A 211 1.76 -1.27 15.55
CA PRO A 211 1.35 0.11 15.27
C PRO A 211 0.80 0.34 13.85
N LEU A 212 1.28 -0.40 12.85
CA LEU A 212 0.73 -0.34 11.49
C LEU A 212 -0.59 -1.12 11.41
N ALA A 213 -0.71 -2.28 12.07
CA ALA A 213 -1.97 -3.00 12.20
C ALA A 213 -3.09 -2.11 12.78
N ARG A 214 -2.78 -1.34 13.83
CA ARG A 214 -3.68 -0.32 14.39
C ARG A 214 -4.05 0.77 13.40
N GLN A 215 -3.10 1.23 12.57
CA GLN A 215 -3.41 2.22 11.53
C GLN A 215 -4.36 1.64 10.48
N ILE A 216 -4.19 0.37 10.08
CA ILE A 216 -5.08 -0.33 9.14
C ILE A 216 -6.51 -0.36 9.67
N THR A 217 -6.69 -0.66 10.96
CA THR A 217 -7.99 -0.65 11.63
C THR A 217 -8.64 0.74 11.59
N ASN A 218 -7.86 1.80 11.79
CA ASN A 218 -8.37 3.16 11.98
C ASN A 218 -8.55 3.95 10.67
N CYS A 219 -7.94 3.55 9.55
CA CYS A 219 -7.95 4.33 8.30
C CYS A 219 -9.04 3.89 7.30
N GLY A 220 -10.01 3.07 7.71
CA GLY A 220 -11.11 2.60 6.84
C GLY A 220 -10.73 1.47 5.86
N LEU A 221 -9.47 1.01 5.89
CA LEU A 221 -8.96 0.00 4.96
C LEU A 221 -9.69 -1.35 5.09
N ILE A 222 -10.20 -1.69 6.28
CA ILE A 222 -10.97 -2.93 6.51
C ILE A 222 -12.20 -3.01 5.60
N SER A 223 -12.95 -1.92 5.41
CA SER A 223 -14.11 -1.93 4.53
C SER A 223 -13.71 -2.20 3.07
N ASN A 224 -12.63 -1.56 2.60
CA ASN A 224 -12.09 -1.81 1.27
C ASN A 224 -11.62 -3.26 1.09
N LEU A 225 -10.96 -3.86 2.09
CA LEU A 225 -10.54 -5.27 2.07
C LEU A 225 -11.73 -6.22 1.96
N VAL A 226 -12.79 -5.97 2.73
CA VAL A 226 -14.02 -6.76 2.69
C VAL A 226 -14.71 -6.64 1.33
N HIS A 227 -14.73 -5.44 0.75
CA HIS A 227 -15.24 -5.24 -0.60
C HIS A 227 -14.41 -6.00 -1.66
N VAL A 228 -13.08 -6.00 -1.55
CA VAL A 228 -12.19 -6.80 -2.41
C VAL A 228 -12.50 -8.29 -2.31
N ILE A 229 -12.71 -8.80 -1.09
CA ILE A 229 -13.11 -10.21 -0.84
C ILE A 229 -14.44 -10.50 -1.53
N ARG A 230 -15.41 -9.59 -1.42
CA ARG A 230 -16.73 -9.72 -2.02
C ARG A 230 -16.71 -9.73 -3.55
N VAL A 231 -15.85 -8.92 -4.18
CA VAL A 231 -15.76 -8.81 -5.65
C VAL A 231 -14.92 -9.94 -6.26
N ASN A 232 -13.84 -10.36 -5.60
CA ASN A 232 -12.90 -11.37 -6.11
C ASN A 232 -13.27 -12.79 -5.65
N LEU A 233 -14.50 -13.22 -5.95
CA LEU A 233 -15.04 -14.49 -5.48
C LEU A 233 -14.31 -15.73 -6.05
N LEU A 234 -14.04 -16.68 -5.15
CA LEU A 234 -13.60 -18.07 -5.36
C LEU A 234 -12.30 -18.28 -6.17
N GLY A 235 -11.38 -19.07 -5.60
CA GLY A 235 -10.18 -19.55 -6.27
C GLY A 235 -9.04 -18.55 -6.49
N SER A 236 -9.16 -17.31 -6.01
CA SER A 236 -8.12 -16.28 -6.11
C SER A 236 -7.16 -16.28 -4.92
N ASP A 237 -5.86 -16.17 -5.17
CA ASP A 237 -4.84 -16.02 -4.11
C ASP A 237 -4.96 -14.70 -3.36
N VAL A 238 -5.63 -13.71 -3.97
CA VAL A 238 -6.01 -12.44 -3.33
C VAL A 238 -6.78 -12.68 -2.04
N LEU A 239 -7.67 -13.68 -2.02
CA LEU A 239 -8.49 -13.99 -0.86
C LEU A 239 -7.61 -14.42 0.32
N LEU A 240 -6.70 -15.38 0.11
CA LEU A 240 -5.82 -15.86 1.18
C LEU A 240 -4.96 -14.72 1.76
N VAL A 241 -4.43 -13.83 0.91
CA VAL A 241 -3.67 -12.66 1.38
C VAL A 241 -4.57 -11.70 2.18
N ALA A 242 -5.81 -11.47 1.75
CA ALA A 242 -6.75 -10.63 2.49
C ALA A 242 -7.11 -11.25 3.85
N ALA A 243 -7.31 -12.58 3.94
CA ALA A 243 -7.51 -13.27 5.21
C ALA A 243 -6.32 -13.08 6.16
N GLU A 244 -5.08 -13.20 5.66
CA GLU A 244 -3.86 -12.97 6.44
C GLU A 244 -3.82 -11.54 7.02
N VAL A 245 -4.18 -10.52 6.22
CA VAL A 245 -4.28 -9.14 6.72
C VAL A 245 -5.30 -9.03 7.86
N LEU A 246 -6.51 -9.57 7.65
CA LEU A 246 -7.59 -9.53 8.63
C LEU A 246 -7.22 -10.26 9.92
N TRP A 247 -6.53 -11.40 9.80
CA TRP A 247 -6.01 -12.14 10.94
C TRP A 247 -4.98 -11.32 11.73
N ASN A 248 -3.98 -10.75 11.03
CA ASN A 248 -2.93 -9.96 11.68
C ASN A 248 -3.49 -8.77 12.46
N VAL A 249 -4.47 -8.04 11.89
CA VAL A 249 -5.09 -6.91 12.60
C VAL A 249 -5.93 -7.39 13.80
N LEU A 250 -6.61 -8.52 13.68
CA LEU A 250 -7.41 -9.08 14.76
C LEU A 250 -6.55 -9.59 15.92
N GLU A 251 -5.40 -10.20 15.61
CA GLU A 251 -4.44 -10.69 16.60
C GLU A 251 -3.69 -9.55 17.30
N LEU A 252 -3.32 -8.50 16.55
CA LEU A 252 -2.50 -7.41 17.07
C LEU A 252 -3.31 -6.23 17.64
N ASP A 253 -4.56 -6.06 17.22
CA ASP A 253 -5.44 -4.96 17.60
C ASP A 253 -6.91 -5.41 17.77
N TRP A 254 -7.12 -6.44 18.60
CA TRP A 254 -8.43 -7.08 18.80
C TRP A 254 -9.59 -6.10 19.02
N GLU A 255 -9.42 -5.09 19.88
CA GLU A 255 -10.48 -4.15 20.22
C GLU A 255 -10.93 -3.33 19.01
N GLY A 256 -10.00 -2.66 18.33
CA GLY A 256 -10.32 -1.90 17.13
C GLY A 256 -10.79 -2.79 15.97
N ALA A 257 -10.11 -3.93 15.76
CA ALA A 257 -10.43 -4.83 14.66
C ALA A 257 -11.83 -5.44 14.80
N THR A 258 -12.23 -5.87 16.00
CA THR A 258 -13.59 -6.40 16.22
C THR A 258 -14.68 -5.33 16.13
N GLU A 259 -14.34 -4.06 16.34
CA GLU A 259 -15.26 -2.93 16.11
C GLU A 259 -15.47 -2.67 14.62
N ALA A 260 -14.37 -2.59 13.87
CA ALA A 260 -14.40 -2.32 12.44
C ALA A 260 -15.00 -3.50 11.65
N LEU A 261 -14.72 -4.74 12.07
CA LEU A 261 -15.28 -5.95 11.46
C LEU A 261 -16.69 -6.26 11.95
N GLY A 262 -17.11 -5.67 13.07
CA GLY A 262 -18.45 -5.80 13.64
C GLY A 262 -19.49 -4.86 13.02
N GLN A 263 -19.15 -4.14 11.95
CA GLN A 263 -20.11 -3.29 11.23
C GLN A 263 -21.07 -4.14 10.40
N GLU A 264 -22.34 -3.72 10.31
CA GLU A 264 -23.41 -4.47 9.63
C GLU A 264 -23.03 -4.81 8.18
N GLU A 265 -22.59 -3.82 7.41
CA GLU A 265 -22.17 -3.99 6.00
C GLU A 265 -21.04 -5.02 5.82
N VAL A 266 -20.14 -5.12 6.81
CA VAL A 266 -19.01 -6.06 6.80
C VAL A 266 -19.51 -7.47 7.08
N ILE A 267 -20.36 -7.64 8.09
CA ILE A 267 -20.94 -8.96 8.43
C ILE A 267 -21.83 -9.47 7.28
N GLU A 268 -22.61 -8.60 6.64
CA GLU A 268 -23.40 -8.97 5.45
C GLU A 268 -22.50 -9.42 4.29
N SER A 269 -21.38 -8.74 4.07
CA SER A 269 -20.41 -9.14 3.04
C SER A 269 -19.78 -10.51 3.35
N PHE A 270 -19.51 -10.82 4.61
CA PHE A 270 -19.05 -12.15 5.01
C PHE A 270 -20.14 -13.22 4.84
N ARG A 271 -21.42 -12.91 5.13
CA ARG A 271 -22.54 -13.83 4.88
C ARG A 271 -22.67 -14.16 3.40
N ASP A 272 -22.72 -13.15 2.53
CA ASP A 272 -22.80 -13.31 1.08
C ASP A 272 -21.64 -14.18 0.56
N PHE A 273 -20.44 -13.97 1.12
CA PHE A 273 -19.27 -14.78 0.81
C PHE A 273 -19.42 -16.24 1.28
N MET A 274 -19.85 -16.46 2.52
CA MET A 274 -20.05 -17.80 3.07
C MET A 274 -21.08 -18.59 2.27
N ASP A 275 -22.18 -17.96 1.86
CA ASP A 275 -23.16 -18.57 0.96
C ASP A 275 -22.51 -18.97 -0.38
N ALA A 276 -21.71 -18.09 -0.98
CA ALA A 276 -21.01 -18.39 -2.23
C ALA A 276 -20.03 -19.56 -2.10
N VAL A 277 -19.27 -19.65 -1.01
CA VAL A 277 -18.33 -20.78 -0.80
C VAL A 277 -19.06 -22.08 -0.51
N LEU A 278 -20.12 -22.06 0.30
CA LEU A 278 -20.86 -23.27 0.65
C LEU A 278 -21.64 -23.83 -0.55
N THR A 279 -22.14 -22.96 -1.43
CA THR A 279 -22.92 -23.36 -2.61
C THR A 279 -22.06 -23.66 -3.83
N ARG A 280 -20.93 -22.95 -4.03
CA ARG A 280 -20.14 -23.00 -5.27
C ARG A 280 -18.63 -23.23 -5.07
N GLY A 281 -18.13 -23.14 -3.84
CA GLY A 281 -16.69 -23.21 -3.51
C GLY A 281 -16.15 -24.62 -3.36
N TYR A 282 -16.04 -25.36 -4.46
CA TYR A 282 -15.58 -26.75 -4.45
C TYR A 282 -14.06 -26.91 -4.48
N ARG A 283 -13.29 -25.84 -4.79
CA ARG A 283 -11.83 -25.93 -4.93
C ARG A 283 -11.17 -26.05 -3.56
N PHE A 284 -9.94 -26.57 -3.54
CA PHE A 284 -9.16 -26.71 -2.32
C PHE A 284 -8.91 -25.36 -1.61
N LYS A 285 -8.57 -24.31 -2.39
CA LYS A 285 -8.38 -22.95 -1.86
C LYS A 285 -9.64 -22.38 -1.23
N ASP A 286 -10.81 -22.62 -1.83
CA ASP A 286 -12.10 -22.15 -1.29
C ASP A 286 -12.38 -22.78 0.08
N LYS A 287 -12.04 -24.07 0.25
CA LYS A 287 -12.19 -24.77 1.54
C LYS A 287 -11.25 -24.23 2.61
N ILE A 288 -10.01 -23.87 2.25
CA ILE A 288 -9.06 -23.22 3.18
C ILE A 288 -9.63 -21.88 3.62
N PHE A 289 -9.95 -21.01 2.67
CA PHE A 289 -10.42 -19.67 2.97
C PHE A 289 -11.74 -19.68 3.77
N ARG A 290 -12.66 -20.61 3.48
CA ARG A 290 -13.86 -20.83 4.32
C ARG A 290 -13.50 -21.08 5.78
N ASN A 291 -12.53 -21.95 6.02
CA ASN A 291 -12.12 -22.28 7.39
C ASN A 291 -11.51 -21.05 8.07
N ASP A 292 -10.66 -20.29 7.37
CA ASP A 292 -10.07 -19.06 7.88
C ASP A 292 -11.15 -18.02 8.23
N MET A 293 -12.14 -17.82 7.35
CA MET A 293 -13.26 -16.91 7.60
C MET A 293 -14.11 -17.37 8.79
N MET A 294 -14.39 -18.66 8.92
CA MET A 294 -15.12 -19.19 10.08
C MET A 294 -14.39 -18.91 11.40
N VAL A 295 -13.06 -19.05 11.40
CA VAL A 295 -12.26 -18.72 12.59
C VAL A 295 -12.34 -17.21 12.86
N LEU A 296 -12.16 -16.34 11.86
CA LEU A 296 -12.29 -14.89 12.03
C LEU A 296 -13.66 -14.50 12.60
N LEU A 297 -14.75 -15.02 12.02
CA LEU A 297 -16.12 -14.78 12.47
C LEU A 297 -16.33 -15.22 13.92
N MET A 298 -15.77 -16.37 14.32
CA MET A 298 -15.81 -16.83 15.72
C MET A 298 -15.08 -15.88 16.67
N TYR A 299 -13.97 -15.25 16.25
CA TYR A 299 -13.29 -14.24 17.07
C TYR A 299 -14.07 -12.92 17.13
N ILE A 300 -14.65 -12.49 16.02
CA ILE A 300 -15.49 -11.28 15.96
C ILE A 300 -16.73 -11.44 16.85
N SER A 301 -17.33 -12.63 16.90
CA SER A 301 -18.52 -12.92 17.71
C SER A 301 -18.25 -13.00 19.23
N LYS A 302 -16.97 -13.06 19.65
CA LYS A 302 -16.61 -13.00 21.08
C LYS A 302 -17.02 -11.66 21.70
N ARG A 303 -16.92 -10.57 20.92
CA ARG A 303 -17.41 -9.23 21.30
C ARG A 303 -18.93 -9.25 21.42
N VAL A 304 -19.44 -8.83 22.58
CA VAL A 304 -20.86 -8.99 22.94
C VAL A 304 -21.75 -8.15 22.02
N GLU A 305 -21.28 -6.95 21.69
CA GLU A 305 -21.95 -5.97 20.84
C GLU A 305 -22.20 -6.49 19.42
N ASN A 306 -21.36 -7.41 18.95
CA ASN A 306 -21.49 -7.97 17.60
C ASN A 306 -22.53 -9.10 17.54
N ARG A 307 -22.84 -9.78 18.65
CA ARG A 307 -23.69 -10.99 18.67
C ARG A 307 -25.10 -10.79 18.10
N PRO A 308 -25.80 -9.66 18.32
CA PRO A 308 -27.10 -9.42 17.70
C PRO A 308 -27.05 -9.44 16.18
N LEU A 309 -25.97 -8.91 15.59
CA LEU A 309 -25.78 -8.90 14.13
C LEU A 309 -25.69 -10.32 13.60
N PHE A 310 -24.84 -11.16 14.20
CA PHE A 310 -24.72 -12.58 13.84
C PHE A 310 -26.06 -13.34 13.94
N ALA A 311 -26.86 -13.05 14.97
CA ALA A 311 -28.17 -13.67 15.14
C ALA A 311 -29.17 -13.22 14.06
N SER A 312 -29.05 -11.98 13.58
CA SER A 312 -29.93 -11.43 12.55
C SER A 312 -29.53 -11.81 11.12
N THR A 313 -28.24 -12.06 10.86
CA THR A 313 -27.74 -12.33 9.50
C THR A 313 -27.85 -13.78 9.05
N GLY A 314 -28.08 -14.73 9.95
CA GLY A 314 -28.47 -16.12 9.65
C GLY A 314 -27.62 -16.84 8.61
#